data_AF-A0A8B9BH02-F1
#
_entry.id   AF-A0A8B9BH02-F1
#
_cell.length_a   1.000
_cell.length_b   1.000
_cell.length_c   1.000
_cell.angle_alpha   90.00
_cell.angle_beta   90.00
_cell.angle_gamma   90.00
#
_symmetry.space_group_name_H-M   'P 1'
#
loop_
_entity.id
_entity.type
_entity.pdbx_description
1 polymer ?
#
loop_
_entity_poly.entity_id
_entity_poly.type
_entity_poly.pdbx_seq_one_letter_code
_entity_poly.pdbx_strand_id
1 'polypeptide(L)'
;MGGKQVKCLASPSPVHSTKSESTVTPSEEKAGYVIIHTEETESKTEETESHFQPDWQAGNPVSHLENSWEEQLLEQQDHLEKEMEEAKKMISGLQALLLNGSLPEDEQEGSFELCEHGACPEEQLIIIRSRLDQSVEENQDLKKELLKYKQEARNLQGIKDALQQRLAQQDASVLQLKQELLRANMDKEELHNQNVDLQRKVEERNRLLAEYKKELGQKDRHLQQHQTKLDEMLRQLSEASYQQVDLERELEHKEALLAHCMKREAEEVMAYSSHSAQSNGFLQTAGKGAAPAAHRGTNDLQLVRDALRSLRNSFSGHDPQHHTIDSLEQGISSLMERLHRMETQKRQERRIRGKSPASRATNECRDSWPPNSKLPHSHSTPVMSTSACTKVLYFTDRSLTPFMVNIPKRLGEVTLKDFKVAIDREGAHRYHFKALDPEFGTVKEEVFHDDDIIPGWEGKIVAWVEEDHGEN
;
A
#
# COMPACT_ATOMS: atom_id res chain seq x y z
N MET A 1 12.01 43.74 -73.25
CA MET A 1 11.20 42.74 -72.52
C MET A 1 11.76 42.65 -71.10
N GLY A 2 11.16 43.16 -70.03
CA GLY A 2 9.98 44.01 -69.87
C GLY A 2 9.73 44.17 -68.36
N GLY A 3 10.03 45.34 -67.80
CA GLY A 3 9.90 45.58 -66.35
C GLY A 3 8.52 46.10 -65.94
N LYS A 4 8.15 45.86 -64.67
CA LYS A 4 7.12 46.53 -63.84
C LYS A 4 7.44 46.13 -62.38
N GLN A 5 7.80 46.98 -61.43
CA GLN A 5 7.26 48.25 -60.89
C GLN A 5 5.96 48.16 -60.05
N VAL A 6 6.17 48.27 -58.72
CA VAL A 6 5.46 49.09 -57.70
C VAL A 6 3.93 49.00 -57.56
N LYS A 7 3.43 48.66 -56.36
CA LYS A 7 2.76 49.62 -55.43
C LYS A 7 2.21 48.99 -54.14
N CYS A 8 2.56 49.59 -53.01
CA CYS A 8 1.82 49.53 -51.76
C CYS A 8 0.58 50.44 -51.84
N LEU A 9 -0.53 50.06 -51.20
CA LEU A 9 -1.54 50.97 -50.64
C LEU A 9 -2.12 50.34 -49.36
N ALA A 10 -2.56 51.16 -48.42
CA ALA A 10 -2.89 50.77 -47.06
C ALA A 10 -4.38 51.02 -46.71
N SER A 11 -4.84 50.41 -45.61
CA SER A 11 -6.02 50.78 -44.80
C SER A 11 -7.42 50.63 -45.47
N PRO A 12 -8.55 50.65 -44.72
CA PRO A 12 -8.71 50.90 -43.28
C PRO A 12 -9.53 49.84 -42.49
N SER A 13 -9.47 49.94 -41.17
CA SER A 13 -10.37 49.25 -40.22
C SER A 13 -11.73 49.95 -40.11
N PRO A 14 -12.82 49.23 -39.79
CA PRO A 14 -14.05 49.81 -39.23
C PRO A 14 -14.07 49.74 -37.69
N VAL A 15 -14.59 50.81 -37.08
CA VAL A 15 -14.76 51.00 -35.64
C VAL A 15 -16.08 50.43 -35.08
N HIS A 16 -16.09 50.23 -33.76
CA HIS A 16 -17.23 50.18 -32.83
C HIS A 16 -18.68 50.14 -33.39
N SER A 17 -19.50 49.20 -32.88
CA SER A 17 -20.77 49.61 -32.24
C SER A 17 -21.35 48.57 -31.27
N THR A 18 -22.23 49.09 -30.42
CA THR A 18 -22.77 48.68 -29.12
C THR A 18 -23.84 47.57 -29.07
N LYS A 19 -23.90 46.91 -27.90
CA LYS A 19 -25.09 46.48 -27.10
C LYS A 19 -26.31 45.79 -27.77
N SER A 20 -26.66 44.62 -27.21
CA SER A 20 -28.01 44.17 -26.78
C SER A 20 -27.78 42.84 -26.01
N GLU A 21 -27.87 42.72 -24.69
CA GLU A 21 -28.98 42.96 -23.74
C GLU A 21 -30.14 41.95 -23.84
N SER A 22 -30.12 40.93 -22.96
CA SER A 22 -31.28 40.18 -22.46
C SER A 22 -30.81 39.38 -21.22
N THR A 23 -30.96 39.88 -20.00
CA THR A 23 -32.13 39.73 -19.10
C THR A 23 -32.52 38.26 -18.78
N VAL A 24 -32.17 37.78 -17.58
CA VAL A 24 -33.11 37.35 -16.51
C VAL A 24 -32.33 37.29 -15.18
N THR A 25 -33.03 37.53 -14.07
CA THR A 25 -32.51 37.79 -12.72
C THR A 25 -32.77 36.57 -11.77
N PRO A 26 -32.78 36.69 -10.42
CA PRO A 26 -31.59 36.57 -9.58
C PRO A 26 -31.72 35.49 -8.47
N SER A 27 -30.61 35.08 -7.85
CA SER A 27 -30.63 34.61 -6.45
C SER A 27 -29.23 34.65 -5.82
N GLU A 28 -29.13 35.24 -4.64
CA GLU A 28 -27.98 35.12 -3.75
C GLU A 28 -28.15 33.86 -2.88
N GLU A 29 -27.10 33.05 -2.71
CA GLU A 29 -26.58 32.71 -1.36
C GLU A 29 -25.23 31.96 -1.38
N LYS A 30 -24.17 32.74 -1.19
CA LYS A 30 -23.14 32.56 -0.15
C LYS A 30 -22.88 31.12 0.40
N ALA A 31 -21.84 30.46 -0.12
CA ALA A 31 -21.01 29.53 0.67
C ALA A 31 -19.57 29.53 0.11
N GLY A 32 -18.57 29.63 0.99
CA GLY A 32 -17.18 29.86 0.59
C GLY A 32 -16.41 28.59 0.20
N TYR A 33 -15.60 28.71 -0.85
CA TYR A 33 -14.49 27.77 -1.11
C TYR A 33 -13.18 28.42 -0.67
N VAL A 34 -12.57 27.86 0.38
CA VAL A 34 -11.22 28.21 0.81
C VAL A 34 -10.24 27.41 -0.02
N ILE A 35 -9.47 28.09 -0.86
CA ILE A 35 -8.27 27.51 -1.48
C ILE A 35 -7.17 27.54 -0.42
N ILE A 36 -6.66 26.36 -0.07
CA ILE A 36 -5.53 26.22 0.85
C ILE A 36 -4.24 26.42 0.05
N HIS A 37 -3.36 27.28 0.54
CA HIS A 37 -1.99 27.41 0.06
C HIS A 37 -1.16 26.20 0.51
N THR A 38 -0.52 25.51 -0.43
CA THR A 38 0.83 24.93 -0.23
C THR A 38 1.82 26.06 -0.53
N GLU A 39 2.78 26.38 0.35
CA GLU A 39 4.10 25.72 0.43
C GLU A 39 4.79 25.73 -0.97
N GLU A 40 5.99 26.28 -1.12
CA GLU A 40 7.18 25.92 -0.32
C GLU A 40 7.98 27.12 0.23
N THR A 41 8.68 26.86 1.33
CA THR A 41 9.87 27.63 1.74
C THR A 41 11.08 26.80 1.40
N GLU A 42 12.08 27.36 0.73
CA GLU A 42 13.45 26.90 0.96
C GLU A 42 14.47 28.02 0.72
N SER A 43 15.43 28.10 1.64
CA SER A 43 16.51 29.09 1.64
C SER A 43 17.78 28.45 2.18
N LYS A 44 18.82 28.48 1.35
CA LYS A 44 20.25 28.26 1.65
C LYS A 44 21.02 29.25 0.75
N THR A 45 22.13 29.86 1.13
CA THR A 45 23.01 29.66 2.30
C THR A 45 23.85 30.92 2.56
N GLU A 46 24.21 31.13 3.83
CA GLU A 46 25.50 31.70 4.29
C GLU A 46 25.92 33.17 4.02
N GLU A 47 26.88 33.55 4.87
CA GLU A 47 27.77 34.73 4.86
C GLU A 47 27.28 36.05 5.53
N THR A 48 27.77 36.17 6.76
CA THR A 48 28.19 37.32 7.60
C THR A 48 28.32 38.71 6.95
N GLU A 49 28.19 39.72 7.84
CA GLU A 49 28.71 41.11 7.73
C GLU A 49 27.82 42.21 7.09
N SER A 50 27.05 42.85 7.98
CA SER A 50 26.84 44.30 8.10
C SER A 50 26.51 45.16 6.86
N HIS A 51 25.32 45.78 6.84
CA HIS A 51 25.13 47.19 7.26
C HIS A 51 23.64 47.61 7.22
N PHE A 52 23.15 48.19 8.33
CA PHE A 52 22.16 49.28 8.43
C PHE A 52 20.81 49.22 7.67
N GLN A 53 19.72 49.29 8.46
CA GLN A 53 18.47 49.96 8.05
C GLN A 53 18.75 51.44 7.70
N PRO A 54 17.84 52.10 6.97
CA PRO A 54 16.95 53.01 7.69
C PRO A 54 15.46 52.92 7.33
N ASP A 55 14.65 53.11 8.37
CA ASP A 55 13.30 53.70 8.42
C ASP A 55 12.25 53.39 7.34
N TRP A 56 11.22 52.68 7.81
CA TRP A 56 9.85 52.83 7.31
C TRP A 56 9.31 54.22 7.67
N GLN A 57 8.97 55.04 6.67
CA GLN A 57 7.99 56.12 6.84
C GLN A 57 6.81 55.90 5.89
N ALA A 58 5.60 56.00 6.45
CA ALA A 58 4.37 55.69 5.73
C ALA A 58 3.87 56.87 4.89
N GLY A 59 3.55 56.61 3.62
CA GLY A 59 2.91 57.56 2.70
C GLY A 59 1.92 56.85 1.77
N ASN A 60 0.76 57.49 1.52
CA ASN A 60 -0.43 56.96 0.85
C ASN A 60 -0.21 56.04 -0.40
N PRO A 61 -0.85 54.86 -0.47
CA PRO A 61 -0.77 53.96 -1.63
C PRO A 61 -1.84 54.29 -2.70
N VAL A 62 -1.75 55.48 -3.32
CA VAL A 62 -2.66 55.87 -4.42
C VAL A 62 -1.93 56.47 -5.65
N SER A 63 -0.72 57.00 -5.49
CA SER A 63 0.03 57.66 -6.58
C SER A 63 0.94 56.75 -7.42
N HIS A 64 1.08 55.46 -7.08
CA HIS A 64 2.09 54.59 -7.70
C HIS A 64 1.74 54.04 -9.10
N LEU A 65 0.48 54.11 -9.55
CA LEU A 65 0.07 53.55 -10.84
C LEU A 65 0.00 54.60 -11.96
N GLU A 66 -0.12 55.88 -11.61
CA GLU A 66 -0.21 56.98 -12.59
C GLU A 66 1.18 57.38 -13.10
N ASN A 67 2.20 57.33 -12.22
CA ASN A 67 3.59 57.66 -12.56
C ASN A 67 4.28 56.65 -13.50
N SER A 68 3.86 55.38 -13.54
CA SER A 68 4.58 54.33 -14.28
C SER A 68 4.65 54.57 -15.79
N TRP A 69 3.61 55.15 -16.39
CA TRP A 69 3.62 55.49 -17.81
C TRP A 69 4.38 56.80 -18.09
N GLU A 70 4.43 57.71 -17.10
CA GLU A 70 5.16 58.98 -17.21
C GLU A 70 6.68 58.76 -17.07
N GLU A 71 7.10 57.91 -16.13
CA GLU A 71 8.48 57.42 -15.99
C GLU A 71 8.92 56.68 -17.26
N GLN A 72 8.12 55.74 -17.78
CA GLN A 72 8.48 55.00 -18.99
C GLN A 72 8.51 55.88 -20.25
N LEU A 73 7.74 56.97 -20.30
CA LEU A 73 7.84 57.97 -21.38
C LEU A 73 9.13 58.80 -21.24
N LEU A 74 9.51 59.15 -20.02
CA LEU A 74 10.73 59.89 -19.72
C LEU A 74 11.99 59.06 -20.00
N GLU A 75 11.99 57.77 -19.68
CA GLU A 75 13.03 56.81 -20.06
C GLU A 75 13.15 56.67 -21.59
N GLN A 76 12.02 56.63 -22.32
CA GLN A 76 12.05 56.64 -23.79
C GLN A 76 12.60 57.96 -24.36
N GLN A 77 12.32 59.09 -23.70
CA GLN A 77 12.86 60.38 -24.11
C GLN A 77 14.37 60.47 -23.88
N ASP A 78 14.87 60.03 -22.72
CA ASP A 78 16.32 59.96 -22.42
C ASP A 78 17.05 59.00 -23.37
N HIS A 79 16.43 57.85 -23.69
CA HIS A 79 16.97 56.90 -24.66
C HIS A 79 17.08 57.52 -26.06
N LEU A 80 16.05 58.22 -26.54
CA LEU A 80 16.06 58.92 -27.82
C LEU A 80 17.04 60.11 -27.84
N GLU A 81 17.19 60.83 -26.73
CA GLU A 81 18.17 61.92 -26.61
C GLU A 81 19.61 61.37 -26.68
N LYS A 82 19.86 60.23 -26.04
CA LYS A 82 21.12 59.50 -26.14
C LYS A 82 21.41 58.98 -27.55
N GLU A 83 20.45 58.32 -28.22
CA GLU A 83 20.60 57.91 -29.62
C GLU A 83 20.84 59.10 -30.55
N MET A 84 20.17 60.24 -30.29
CA MET A 84 20.39 61.49 -31.03
C MET A 84 21.80 62.03 -30.80
N GLU A 85 22.34 62.01 -29.58
CA GLU A 85 23.69 62.48 -29.28
C GLU A 85 24.77 61.55 -29.86
N GLU A 86 24.55 60.24 -29.84
CA GLU A 86 25.38 59.26 -30.56
C GLU A 86 25.35 59.52 -32.08
N ALA A 87 24.16 59.79 -32.65
CA ALA A 87 24.02 60.18 -34.05
C ALA A 87 24.74 61.51 -34.37
N LYS A 88 24.68 62.52 -33.49
CA LYS A 88 25.45 63.77 -33.64
C LYS A 88 26.96 63.50 -33.58
N LYS A 89 27.45 62.65 -32.65
CA LYS A 89 28.88 62.27 -32.59
C LYS A 89 29.30 61.58 -33.88
N MET A 90 28.50 60.64 -34.39
CA MET A 90 28.76 59.98 -35.68
C MET A 90 28.76 60.96 -36.85
N ILE A 91 27.80 61.88 -36.93
CA ILE A 91 27.74 62.90 -38.00
C ILE A 91 28.94 63.85 -37.91
N SER A 92 29.34 64.27 -36.71
CA SER A 92 30.51 65.13 -36.48
C SER A 92 31.82 64.42 -36.83
N GLY A 93 31.95 63.13 -36.50
CA GLY A 93 33.07 62.29 -36.90
C GLY A 93 33.15 62.09 -38.42
N LEU A 94 32.01 61.83 -39.08
CA LEU A 94 31.93 61.77 -40.54
C LEU A 94 32.25 63.13 -41.20
N GLN A 95 31.81 64.24 -40.61
CA GLN A 95 32.13 65.58 -41.07
C GLN A 95 33.63 65.88 -40.93
N ALA A 96 34.27 65.47 -39.83
CA ALA A 96 35.71 65.58 -39.66
C ALA A 96 36.48 64.72 -40.68
N LEU A 97 36.09 63.46 -40.88
CA LEU A 97 36.66 62.58 -41.91
C LEU A 97 36.53 63.17 -43.33
N LEU A 98 35.37 63.78 -43.66
CA LEU A 98 35.11 64.35 -44.98
C LEU A 98 35.83 65.69 -45.24
N LEU A 99 36.08 66.49 -44.20
CA LEU A 99 36.74 67.80 -44.31
C LEU A 99 38.25 67.75 -44.08
N ASN A 100 38.71 66.94 -43.12
CA ASN A 100 40.07 66.91 -42.61
C ASN A 100 40.81 65.60 -42.97
N GLY A 101 40.10 64.54 -43.35
CA GLY A 101 40.68 63.24 -43.71
C GLY A 101 40.99 62.30 -42.54
N SER A 102 40.72 62.74 -41.31
CA SER A 102 40.96 62.02 -40.04
C SER A 102 39.88 62.35 -39.01
N LEU A 103 39.72 61.52 -37.97
CA LEU A 103 38.90 61.86 -36.81
C LEU A 103 39.67 62.81 -35.86
N PRO A 104 38.96 63.63 -35.05
CA PRO A 104 39.61 64.47 -34.02
C PRO A 104 40.34 63.65 -32.94
N GLU A 105 39.96 62.38 -32.78
CA GLU A 105 40.61 61.43 -31.86
C GLU A 105 41.96 60.92 -32.44
N ASP A 106 42.13 60.88 -33.77
CA ASP A 106 43.38 60.42 -34.43
C ASP A 106 44.54 61.43 -34.31
N GLU A 107 44.24 62.74 -34.27
CA GLU A 107 45.28 63.79 -34.20
C GLU A 107 46.06 63.76 -32.88
N GLN A 108 45.49 63.20 -31.81
CA GLN A 108 46.06 63.23 -30.47
C GLN A 108 47.04 62.08 -30.19
N GLU A 109 46.99 60.98 -30.96
CA GLU A 109 47.92 59.85 -30.85
C GLU A 109 48.91 59.74 -32.04
N GLY A 110 48.64 60.40 -33.18
CA GLY A 110 49.46 60.30 -34.40
C GLY A 110 50.54 61.36 -34.61
N SER A 111 50.51 62.48 -33.89
CA SER A 111 51.17 63.73 -34.31
C SER A 111 52.50 64.05 -33.61
N PHE A 112 53.40 63.08 -33.46
CA PHE A 112 54.78 63.37 -33.06
C PHE A 112 55.59 63.80 -34.29
N GLU A 113 55.89 65.10 -34.39
CA GLU A 113 56.68 65.67 -35.50
C GLU A 113 57.97 64.88 -35.71
N LEU A 114 58.04 64.15 -36.84
CA LEU A 114 59.15 63.23 -37.13
C LEU A 114 60.45 63.94 -37.53
N CYS A 115 60.47 65.27 -37.40
CA CYS A 115 61.58 66.14 -37.72
C CYS A 115 61.57 67.37 -36.80
N GLU A 116 62.20 67.26 -35.63
CA GLU A 116 62.78 68.44 -34.98
C GLU A 116 63.66 69.14 -36.04
N HIS A 117 63.35 70.40 -36.35
CA HIS A 117 64.04 71.17 -37.39
C HIS A 117 65.52 71.41 -37.01
N GLY A 118 66.37 70.44 -37.36
CA GLY A 118 67.80 70.43 -37.02
C GLY A 118 68.39 69.05 -36.70
N ALA A 119 67.58 67.99 -36.53
CA ALA A 119 68.07 66.65 -36.20
C ALA A 119 68.96 66.02 -37.28
N CYS A 120 69.95 65.21 -36.87
CA CYS A 120 70.87 64.55 -37.79
C CYS A 120 70.16 63.39 -38.54
N PRO A 121 70.38 63.18 -39.85
CA PRO A 121 69.73 62.09 -40.61
C PRO A 121 69.96 60.70 -40.00
N GLU A 122 71.15 60.46 -39.47
CA GLU A 122 71.53 59.24 -38.74
C GLU A 122 70.69 59.02 -37.46
N GLU A 123 70.34 60.09 -36.73
CA GLU A 123 69.52 60.01 -35.51
C GLU A 123 68.06 59.69 -35.86
N GLN A 124 67.51 60.31 -36.90
CA GLN A 124 66.17 59.99 -37.41
C GLN A 124 66.08 58.53 -37.87
N LEU A 125 67.12 58.01 -38.54
CA LEU A 125 67.22 56.59 -38.92
C LEU A 125 67.20 55.65 -37.71
N ILE A 126 67.90 55.99 -36.62
CA ILE A 126 67.90 55.20 -35.37
C ILE A 126 66.49 55.19 -34.73
N ILE A 127 65.82 56.34 -34.66
CA ILE A 127 64.46 56.46 -34.09
C ILE A 127 63.45 55.66 -34.91
N ILE A 128 63.47 55.80 -36.26
CA ILE A 128 62.60 55.04 -37.16
C ILE A 128 62.86 53.54 -37.01
N ARG A 129 64.13 53.13 -36.90
CA ARG A 129 64.49 51.72 -36.74
C ARG A 129 63.98 51.15 -35.40
N SER A 130 64.18 51.87 -34.30
CA SER A 130 63.68 51.48 -32.98
C SER A 130 62.16 51.31 -32.96
N ARG A 131 61.41 52.27 -33.55
CA ARG A 131 59.94 52.19 -33.69
C ARG A 131 59.49 51.01 -34.55
N LEU A 132 60.21 50.70 -35.63
CA LEU A 132 59.93 49.54 -36.47
C LEU A 132 60.17 48.23 -35.71
N ASP A 133 61.30 48.11 -35.01
CA ASP A 133 61.64 46.91 -34.25
C ASP A 133 60.64 46.70 -33.09
N GLN A 134 60.22 47.77 -32.39
CA GLN A 134 59.13 47.74 -31.38
C GLN A 134 57.79 47.27 -31.99
N SER A 135 57.35 47.88 -33.10
CA SER A 135 56.08 47.51 -33.76
C SER A 135 56.09 46.05 -34.26
N VAL A 136 57.25 45.52 -34.61
CA VAL A 136 57.46 44.11 -34.98
C VAL A 136 57.38 43.18 -33.76
N GLU A 137 57.83 43.60 -32.58
CA GLU A 137 57.69 42.87 -31.31
C GLU A 137 56.23 42.84 -30.86
N GLU A 138 55.55 43.98 -30.81
CA GLU A 138 54.12 44.10 -30.52
C GLU A 138 53.27 43.23 -31.48
N ASN A 139 53.60 43.22 -32.77
CA ASN A 139 52.97 42.34 -33.75
C ASN A 139 53.19 40.84 -33.48
N GLN A 140 54.30 40.46 -32.86
CA GLN A 140 54.55 39.07 -32.48
C GLN A 140 53.74 38.68 -31.26
N ASP A 141 53.60 39.57 -30.28
CA ASP A 141 52.80 39.32 -29.08
C ASP A 141 51.30 39.26 -29.38
N LEU A 142 50.77 40.20 -30.17
CA LEU A 142 49.39 40.14 -30.68
C LEU A 142 49.10 38.84 -31.45
N LYS A 143 50.07 38.28 -32.17
CA LYS A 143 49.94 36.96 -32.83
C LYS A 143 49.90 35.81 -31.83
N LYS A 144 50.68 35.87 -30.74
CA LYS A 144 50.63 34.86 -29.66
C LYS A 144 49.28 34.90 -28.95
N GLU A 145 48.76 36.08 -28.63
CA GLU A 145 47.44 36.24 -28.01
C GLU A 145 46.30 35.78 -28.93
N LEU A 146 46.33 36.14 -30.21
CA LEU A 146 45.35 35.67 -31.19
C LEU A 146 45.33 34.13 -31.30
N LEU A 147 46.49 33.47 -31.18
CA LEU A 147 46.56 32.00 -31.15
C LEU A 147 45.99 31.42 -29.84
N LYS A 148 46.24 32.08 -28.69
CA LYS A 148 45.66 31.71 -27.39
C LYS A 148 44.13 31.79 -27.43
N TYR A 149 43.55 32.92 -27.83
CA TYR A 149 42.10 33.08 -27.95
C TYR A 149 41.48 32.12 -28.98
N LYS A 150 42.17 31.82 -30.09
CA LYS A 150 41.72 30.80 -31.04
C LYS A 150 41.68 29.39 -30.43
N GLN A 151 42.57 29.06 -29.50
CA GLN A 151 42.52 27.78 -28.80
C GLN A 151 41.43 27.76 -27.73
N GLU A 152 41.29 28.84 -26.98
CA GLU A 152 40.22 29.01 -25.98
C GLU A 152 38.83 28.90 -26.61
N ALA A 153 38.59 29.54 -27.76
CA ALA A 153 37.35 29.42 -28.50
C ALA A 153 37.03 27.96 -28.92
N ARG A 154 38.03 27.15 -29.28
CA ARG A 154 37.84 25.72 -29.57
C ARG A 154 37.50 24.93 -28.30
N ASN A 155 38.17 25.23 -27.19
CA ASN A 155 37.92 24.58 -25.91
C ASN A 155 36.48 24.88 -25.43
N LEU A 156 36.06 26.15 -25.48
CA LEU A 156 34.70 26.58 -25.12
C LEU A 156 33.65 25.96 -26.03
N GLN A 157 33.91 25.85 -27.34
CA GLN A 157 33.00 25.16 -28.26
C GLN A 157 32.86 23.66 -27.91
N GLY A 158 33.96 22.96 -27.58
CA GLY A 158 33.90 21.58 -27.11
C GLY A 158 33.14 21.40 -25.79
N ILE A 159 33.29 22.32 -24.84
CA ILE A 159 32.53 22.34 -23.59
C ILE A 159 31.03 22.56 -23.86
N LYS A 160 30.69 23.52 -24.73
CA LYS A 160 29.31 23.79 -25.15
C LYS A 160 28.65 22.55 -25.76
N ASP A 161 29.33 21.88 -26.68
CA ASP A 161 28.78 20.70 -27.36
C ASP A 161 28.57 19.53 -26.38
N ALA A 162 29.50 19.33 -25.44
CA ALA A 162 29.35 18.33 -24.37
C ALA A 162 28.20 18.63 -23.40
N LEU A 163 28.00 19.91 -23.03
CA LEU A 163 26.86 20.33 -22.20
C LEU A 163 25.53 20.16 -22.96
N GLN A 164 25.50 20.49 -24.25
CA GLN A 164 24.31 20.34 -25.09
C GLN A 164 23.94 18.86 -25.30
N GLN A 165 24.92 17.96 -25.42
CA GLN A 165 24.69 16.52 -25.42
C GLN A 165 24.12 16.02 -24.09
N ARG A 166 24.65 16.48 -22.95
CA ARG A 166 24.17 16.11 -21.61
C ARG A 166 22.73 16.58 -21.38
N LEU A 167 22.38 17.79 -21.81
CA LEU A 167 21.02 18.33 -21.75
C LEU A 167 20.04 17.44 -22.54
N ALA A 168 20.38 17.07 -23.78
CA ALA A 168 19.55 16.19 -24.61
C ALA A 168 19.35 14.78 -23.98
N GLN A 169 20.37 14.27 -23.28
CA GLN A 169 20.26 13.01 -22.52
C GLN A 169 19.35 13.14 -21.29
N GLN A 170 19.41 14.27 -20.58
CA GLN A 170 18.48 14.58 -19.49
C GLN A 170 17.04 14.72 -20.00
N ASP A 171 16.80 15.43 -21.10
CA ASP A 171 15.48 15.58 -21.71
C ASP A 171 14.87 14.21 -22.09
N ALA A 172 15.66 13.33 -22.70
CA ALA A 172 15.23 11.95 -23.01
C ALA A 172 14.87 11.16 -21.74
N SER A 173 15.66 11.30 -20.67
CA SER A 173 15.43 10.62 -19.39
C SER A 173 14.15 11.13 -18.70
N VAL A 174 13.91 12.44 -18.72
CA VAL A 174 12.68 13.07 -18.21
C VAL A 174 11.45 12.62 -19.01
N LEU A 175 11.56 12.46 -20.34
CA LEU A 175 10.47 11.93 -21.16
C LEU A 175 10.16 10.46 -20.84
N GLN A 176 11.18 9.63 -20.60
CA GLN A 176 10.98 8.24 -20.15
C GLN A 176 10.27 8.19 -18.79
N LEU A 177 10.76 8.94 -17.79
CA LEU A 177 10.14 9.01 -16.45
C LEU A 177 8.68 9.50 -16.50
N LYS A 178 8.36 10.45 -17.38
CA LYS A 178 6.96 10.89 -17.62
C LYS A 178 6.08 9.77 -18.17
N GLN A 179 6.61 8.93 -19.07
CA GLN A 179 5.88 7.78 -19.61
C GLN A 179 5.68 6.68 -18.55
N GLU A 180 6.69 6.44 -17.71
CA GLU A 180 6.61 5.47 -16.60
C GLU A 180 5.64 5.92 -15.51
N LEU A 181 5.67 7.21 -15.14
CA LEU A 181 4.70 7.82 -14.23
C LEU A 181 3.26 7.70 -14.72
N LEU A 182 3.02 7.92 -16.03
CA LEU A 182 1.69 7.76 -16.62
C LEU A 182 1.20 6.31 -16.50
N ARG A 183 2.06 5.32 -16.79
CA ARG A 183 1.74 3.90 -16.66
C ARG A 183 1.43 3.53 -15.19
N ALA A 184 2.30 3.93 -14.26
CA ALA A 184 2.11 3.67 -12.84
C ALA A 184 0.83 4.32 -12.27
N ASN A 185 0.41 5.49 -12.78
CA ASN A 185 -0.86 6.10 -12.41
C ASN A 185 -2.07 5.30 -12.92
N MET A 186 -2.02 4.78 -14.15
CA MET A 186 -3.08 3.90 -14.67
C MET A 186 -3.19 2.61 -13.85
N ASP A 187 -2.07 1.97 -13.53
CA ASP A 187 -2.04 0.75 -12.70
C ASP A 187 -2.59 1.03 -11.28
N LYS A 188 -2.27 2.20 -10.72
CA LYS A 188 -2.79 2.67 -9.41
C LYS A 188 -4.30 2.91 -9.46
N GLU A 189 -4.83 3.51 -10.52
CA GLU A 189 -6.27 3.71 -10.72
C GLU A 189 -7.01 2.37 -10.88
N GLU A 190 -6.45 1.42 -11.62
CA GLU A 190 -7.01 0.07 -11.74
C GLU A 190 -7.06 -0.64 -10.37
N LEU A 191 -5.96 -0.63 -9.62
CA LEU A 191 -5.90 -1.18 -8.26
C LEU A 191 -6.85 -0.45 -7.29
N HIS A 192 -7.05 0.85 -7.44
CA HIS A 192 -8.04 1.60 -6.65
C HIS A 192 -9.46 1.11 -6.94
N ASN A 193 -9.84 0.97 -8.21
CA ASN A 193 -11.14 0.46 -8.63
C ASN A 193 -11.38 -0.98 -8.12
N GLN A 194 -10.38 -1.85 -8.22
CA GLN A 194 -10.44 -3.21 -7.68
C GLN A 194 -10.65 -3.22 -6.15
N ASN A 195 -9.98 -2.33 -5.41
CA ASN A 195 -10.18 -2.19 -3.96
C ASN A 195 -11.60 -1.72 -3.61
N VAL A 196 -12.15 -0.74 -4.33
CA VAL A 196 -13.54 -0.26 -4.14
C VAL A 196 -14.56 -1.38 -4.38
N ASP A 197 -14.35 -2.22 -5.40
CA ASP A 197 -15.20 -3.37 -5.69
C ASP A 197 -15.10 -4.49 -4.65
N LEU A 198 -13.90 -4.75 -4.13
CA LEU A 198 -13.69 -5.70 -3.02
C LEU A 198 -14.33 -5.20 -1.73
N GLN A 199 -14.20 -3.91 -1.42
CA GLN A 199 -14.84 -3.26 -0.28
C GLN A 199 -16.36 -3.41 -0.34
N ARG A 200 -16.99 -3.13 -1.49
CA ARG A 200 -18.43 -3.31 -1.70
C ARG A 200 -18.89 -4.76 -1.49
N LYS A 201 -18.08 -5.74 -1.94
CA LYS A 201 -18.34 -7.18 -1.70
C LYS A 201 -18.23 -7.56 -0.22
N VAL A 202 -17.30 -6.98 0.53
CA VAL A 202 -17.15 -7.18 1.98
C VAL A 202 -18.36 -6.59 2.72
N GLU A 203 -18.82 -5.40 2.35
CA GLU A 203 -20.02 -4.77 2.91
C GLU A 203 -21.28 -5.60 2.66
N GLU A 204 -21.47 -6.14 1.45
CA GLU A 204 -22.58 -7.05 1.15
C GLU A 204 -22.51 -8.36 1.96
N ARG A 205 -21.31 -8.96 2.07
CA ARG A 205 -21.11 -10.17 2.92
C ARG A 205 -21.44 -9.87 4.38
N ASN A 206 -21.07 -8.69 4.89
CA ASN A 206 -21.38 -8.26 6.25
C ASN A 206 -22.88 -8.02 6.46
N ARG A 207 -23.58 -7.45 5.47
CA ARG A 207 -25.06 -7.29 5.48
C ARG A 207 -25.75 -8.65 5.61
N LEU A 208 -25.42 -9.60 4.73
CA LEU A 208 -25.95 -10.96 4.75
C LEU A 208 -25.63 -11.70 6.05
N LEU A 209 -24.43 -11.50 6.61
CA LEU A 209 -24.03 -12.08 7.90
C LEU A 209 -24.85 -11.51 9.07
N ALA A 210 -25.25 -10.24 9.03
CA ALA A 210 -26.16 -9.65 10.01
C ALA A 210 -27.59 -10.20 9.88
N GLU A 211 -28.06 -10.41 8.64
CA GLU A 211 -29.35 -11.05 8.34
C GLU A 211 -29.39 -12.50 8.90
N TYR A 212 -28.40 -13.33 8.61
CA TYR A 212 -28.34 -14.70 9.15
C TYR A 212 -28.20 -14.76 10.68
N LYS A 213 -27.47 -13.83 11.31
CA LYS A 213 -27.45 -13.71 12.78
C LYS A 213 -28.83 -13.41 13.36
N LYS A 214 -29.62 -12.56 12.69
CA LYS A 214 -31.00 -12.22 13.09
C LYS A 214 -31.93 -13.43 12.95
N GLU A 215 -31.79 -14.23 11.88
CA GLU A 215 -32.54 -15.47 11.70
C GLU A 215 -32.19 -16.54 12.74
N LEU A 216 -30.90 -16.73 13.05
CA LEU A 216 -30.45 -17.64 14.11
C LEU A 216 -31.06 -17.25 15.45
N GLY A 217 -30.96 -15.97 15.84
CA GLY A 217 -31.59 -15.45 17.06
C GLY A 217 -33.13 -15.46 17.06
N GLN A 218 -33.80 -15.69 15.92
CA GLN A 218 -35.23 -16.02 15.88
C GLN A 218 -35.46 -17.51 16.14
N LYS A 219 -34.69 -18.39 15.48
CA LYS A 219 -34.75 -19.85 15.66
C LYS A 219 -34.44 -20.26 17.10
N ASP A 220 -33.43 -19.66 17.72
CA ASP A 220 -33.07 -19.93 19.12
C ASP A 220 -34.21 -19.57 20.10
N ARG A 221 -34.89 -18.43 19.87
CA ARG A 221 -36.06 -18.04 20.68
C ARG A 221 -37.22 -19.01 20.50
N HIS A 222 -37.47 -19.52 19.29
CA HIS A 222 -38.49 -20.56 19.08
C HIS A 222 -38.10 -21.89 19.74
N LEU A 223 -36.83 -22.31 19.66
CA LEU A 223 -36.34 -23.51 20.36
C LEU A 223 -36.53 -23.39 21.88
N GLN A 224 -36.17 -22.25 22.47
CA GLN A 224 -36.42 -21.97 23.90
C GLN A 224 -37.92 -22.04 24.24
N GLN A 225 -38.79 -21.42 23.43
CA GLN A 225 -40.25 -21.49 23.61
C GLN A 225 -40.79 -22.93 23.57
N HIS A 226 -40.26 -23.77 22.68
CA HIS A 226 -40.64 -25.18 22.59
C HIS A 226 -40.11 -25.98 23.78
N GLN A 227 -38.89 -25.72 24.24
CA GLN A 227 -38.30 -26.38 25.40
C GLN A 227 -39.07 -26.06 26.69
N THR A 228 -39.37 -24.78 26.96
CA THR A 228 -40.21 -24.39 28.12
C THR A 228 -41.60 -25.04 28.09
N LYS A 229 -42.20 -25.23 26.90
CA LYS A 229 -43.47 -25.97 26.76
C LYS A 229 -43.32 -27.45 27.09
N LEU A 230 -42.21 -28.09 26.69
CA LEU A 230 -41.93 -29.49 27.04
C LEU A 230 -41.70 -29.66 28.54
N ASP A 231 -40.93 -28.75 29.16
CA ASP A 231 -40.68 -28.76 30.61
C ASP A 231 -41.98 -28.59 31.41
N GLU A 232 -42.88 -27.71 30.95
CA GLU A 232 -44.20 -27.52 31.54
C GLU A 232 -45.11 -28.74 31.39
N MET A 233 -45.12 -29.40 30.22
CA MET A 233 -45.85 -30.67 30.03
C MET A 233 -45.28 -31.80 30.91
N LEU A 234 -43.96 -31.86 31.10
CA LEU A 234 -43.30 -32.82 31.99
C LEU A 234 -43.65 -32.55 33.46
N ARG A 235 -43.76 -31.29 33.87
CA ARG A 235 -44.24 -30.90 35.21
C ARG A 235 -45.69 -31.34 35.43
N GLN A 236 -46.57 -31.07 34.47
CA GLN A 236 -47.99 -31.49 34.54
C GLN A 236 -48.15 -33.02 34.58
N LEU A 237 -47.36 -33.77 33.80
CA LEU A 237 -47.31 -35.24 33.87
C LEU A 237 -46.83 -35.73 35.24
N SER A 238 -45.86 -35.04 35.84
CA SER A 238 -45.36 -35.38 37.18
C SER A 238 -46.43 -35.12 38.25
N GLU A 239 -47.14 -33.99 38.18
CA GLU A 239 -48.26 -33.65 39.07
C GLU A 239 -49.42 -34.65 38.94
N ALA A 240 -49.79 -35.03 37.71
CA ALA A 240 -50.78 -36.07 37.47
C ALA A 240 -50.34 -37.44 38.02
N SER A 241 -49.04 -37.77 37.93
CA SER A 241 -48.49 -38.99 38.53
C SER A 241 -48.57 -38.98 40.05
N TYR A 242 -48.30 -37.85 40.73
CA TYR A 242 -48.48 -37.75 42.19
C TYR A 242 -49.96 -37.95 42.58
N GLN A 243 -50.89 -37.30 41.87
CA GLN A 243 -52.33 -37.45 42.08
C GLN A 243 -52.80 -38.90 41.87
N GLN A 244 -52.27 -39.59 40.85
CA GLN A 244 -52.56 -41.01 40.63
C GLN A 244 -52.14 -41.86 41.83
N VAL A 245 -50.91 -41.70 42.33
CA VAL A 245 -50.41 -42.49 43.47
C VAL A 245 -51.16 -42.16 44.78
N ASP A 246 -51.62 -40.92 44.97
CA ASP A 246 -52.47 -40.56 46.11
C ASP A 246 -53.85 -41.24 46.03
N LEU A 247 -54.47 -41.28 44.84
CA LEU A 247 -55.74 -41.98 44.59
C LEU A 247 -55.60 -43.50 44.71
N GLU A 248 -54.49 -44.09 44.26
CA GLU A 248 -54.16 -45.50 44.46
C GLU A 248 -54.07 -45.83 45.95
N ARG A 249 -53.38 -45.01 46.76
CA ARG A 249 -53.33 -45.19 48.23
C ARG A 249 -54.69 -45.05 48.91
N GLU A 250 -55.56 -44.15 48.43
CA GLU A 250 -56.95 -44.08 48.91
C GLU A 250 -57.78 -45.33 48.54
N LEU A 251 -57.54 -45.88 47.35
CA LEU A 251 -58.20 -47.09 46.88
C LEU A 251 -57.76 -48.29 47.73
N GLU A 252 -56.45 -48.50 47.91
CA GLU A 252 -55.87 -49.52 48.79
C GLU A 252 -56.44 -49.43 50.22
N HIS A 253 -56.60 -48.22 50.76
CA HIS A 253 -57.19 -48.02 52.08
C HIS A 253 -58.67 -48.43 52.12
N LYS A 254 -59.47 -48.07 51.11
CA LYS A 254 -60.88 -48.47 50.99
C LYS A 254 -61.02 -49.98 50.77
N GLU A 255 -60.15 -50.59 49.98
CA GLU A 255 -60.07 -52.04 49.77
C GLU A 255 -59.70 -52.77 51.08
N ALA A 256 -58.76 -52.26 51.86
CA ALA A 256 -58.41 -52.83 53.17
C ALA A 256 -59.58 -52.73 54.18
N LEU A 257 -60.33 -51.63 54.18
CA LEU A 257 -61.55 -51.50 54.99
C LEU A 257 -62.65 -52.47 54.53
N LEU A 258 -62.88 -52.61 53.22
CA LEU A 258 -63.82 -53.59 52.66
C LEU A 258 -63.39 -55.02 53.00
N ALA A 259 -62.11 -55.34 52.88
CA ALA A 259 -61.56 -56.65 53.27
C ALA A 259 -61.73 -56.92 54.77
N HIS A 260 -61.62 -55.90 55.63
CA HIS A 260 -61.94 -56.03 57.06
C HIS A 260 -63.44 -56.27 57.30
N CYS A 261 -64.33 -55.58 56.59
CA CYS A 261 -65.77 -55.81 56.69
C CYS A 261 -66.14 -57.22 56.20
N MET A 262 -65.68 -57.61 55.01
CA MET A 262 -65.83 -58.96 54.47
C MET A 262 -65.24 -60.03 55.40
N LYS A 263 -64.11 -59.75 56.06
CA LYS A 263 -63.51 -60.64 57.06
C LYS A 263 -64.37 -60.73 58.32
N ARG A 264 -64.98 -59.64 58.79
CA ARG A 264 -65.89 -59.65 59.95
C ARG A 264 -67.16 -60.45 59.64
N GLU A 265 -67.76 -60.24 58.46
CA GLU A 265 -68.88 -61.04 57.98
C GLU A 265 -68.47 -62.51 57.80
N ALA A 266 -67.29 -62.79 57.25
CA ALA A 266 -66.76 -64.14 57.13
C ALA A 266 -66.40 -64.78 58.48
N GLU A 267 -66.09 -64.00 59.52
CA GLU A 267 -65.85 -64.47 60.90
C GLU A 267 -67.18 -64.71 61.64
N GLU A 268 -68.22 -63.92 61.40
CA GLU A 268 -69.60 -64.20 61.83
C GLU A 268 -70.18 -65.45 61.12
N VAL A 269 -69.82 -65.68 59.85
CA VAL A 269 -70.22 -66.87 59.08
C VAL A 269 -69.32 -68.09 59.39
N MET A 270 -68.03 -67.93 59.70
CA MET A 270 -67.12 -69.02 60.10
C MET A 270 -67.43 -69.64 61.48
N ALA A 271 -68.43 -69.14 62.20
CA ALA A 271 -69.05 -69.92 63.28
C ALA A 271 -69.64 -71.25 62.77
N TYR A 272 -69.94 -71.38 61.48
CA TYR A 272 -70.35 -72.64 60.86
C TYR A 272 -69.67 -72.93 59.51
N SER A 273 -69.00 -74.08 59.49
CA SER A 273 -68.60 -74.88 58.33
C SER A 273 -67.23 -74.60 57.71
N SER A 274 -66.42 -75.66 57.72
CA SER A 274 -65.29 -75.86 56.81
C SER A 274 -65.78 -76.51 55.51
N HIS A 275 -65.16 -76.22 54.36
CA HIS A 275 -64.42 -77.22 53.57
C HIS A 275 -63.96 -76.71 52.19
N SER A 276 -62.85 -77.30 51.77
CA SER A 276 -62.12 -77.17 50.51
C SER A 276 -62.88 -77.39 49.19
N ALA A 277 -62.41 -76.74 48.13
CA ALA A 277 -62.27 -77.38 46.80
C ALA A 277 -61.12 -76.73 46.00
N GLN A 278 -60.37 -77.54 45.24
CA GLN A 278 -59.32 -77.11 44.30
C GLN A 278 -59.85 -77.13 42.86
N SER A 279 -59.27 -76.33 41.96
CA SER A 279 -59.26 -76.64 40.51
C SER A 279 -58.08 -75.94 39.80
N ASN A 280 -57.55 -76.58 38.75
CA ASN A 280 -56.32 -76.23 38.02
C ASN A 280 -56.60 -75.89 36.54
N GLY A 281 -55.68 -75.16 35.88
CA GLY A 281 -55.60 -75.06 34.40
C GLY A 281 -54.96 -73.74 33.92
N PHE A 282 -53.65 -73.60 33.64
CA PHE A 282 -52.84 -74.22 32.55
C PHE A 282 -53.21 -73.62 31.17
N LEU A 283 -52.34 -73.04 30.33
CA LEU A 283 -50.86 -73.12 30.18
C LEU A 283 -50.31 -71.89 29.38
N GLN A 284 -48.99 -71.85 29.14
CA GLN A 284 -48.20 -71.05 28.15
C GLN A 284 -47.86 -69.57 28.54
N THR A 285 -46.69 -68.99 28.19
CA THR A 285 -45.52 -69.52 27.45
C THR A 285 -44.15 -68.89 27.85
N ALA A 286 -43.06 -69.63 27.57
CA ALA A 286 -41.66 -69.18 27.45
C ALA A 286 -41.42 -68.35 26.16
N GLY A 287 -40.32 -67.62 25.95
CA GLY A 287 -39.11 -67.36 26.76
C GLY A 287 -37.94 -66.81 25.88
N LYS A 288 -36.76 -66.67 26.49
CA LYS A 288 -35.45 -66.25 25.90
C LYS A 288 -35.33 -64.78 25.46
N GLY A 289 -34.39 -64.07 26.09
CA GLY A 289 -33.92 -62.76 25.62
C GLY A 289 -32.91 -62.87 24.47
N ALA A 290 -32.63 -61.72 23.85
CA ALA A 290 -31.55 -61.54 22.88
C ALA A 290 -30.61 -60.44 23.39
N ALA A 291 -29.36 -60.80 23.67
CA ALA A 291 -28.26 -59.86 23.84
C ALA A 291 -27.88 -59.23 22.47
N PRO A 292 -27.19 -58.08 22.43
CA PRO A 292 -27.14 -57.24 21.24
C PRO A 292 -26.03 -57.61 20.23
N ALA A 293 -26.10 -56.93 19.09
CA ALA A 293 -25.07 -56.75 18.05
C ALA A 293 -24.82 -57.89 17.04
N ALA A 294 -25.08 -57.57 15.75
CA ALA A 294 -24.24 -57.96 14.59
C ALA A 294 -24.66 -57.34 13.23
N HIS A 295 -25.83 -56.69 13.10
CA HIS A 295 -26.39 -56.30 11.77
C HIS A 295 -26.86 -54.83 11.64
N ARG A 296 -26.27 -53.87 12.38
CA ARG A 296 -26.68 -52.46 12.29
C ARG A 296 -26.18 -51.74 11.01
N GLY A 297 -25.06 -52.16 10.42
CA GLY A 297 -24.46 -51.46 9.27
C GLY A 297 -25.17 -51.64 7.92
N THR A 298 -25.88 -52.75 7.70
CA THR A 298 -26.59 -53.03 6.44
C THR A 298 -27.98 -52.40 6.39
N ASN A 299 -28.68 -52.36 7.53
CA ASN A 299 -30.05 -51.85 7.61
C ASN A 299 -30.09 -50.33 7.41
N ASP A 300 -29.14 -49.60 8.01
CA ASP A 300 -29.08 -48.13 7.91
C ASP A 300 -28.78 -47.69 6.46
N LEU A 301 -27.95 -48.44 5.73
CA LEU A 301 -27.68 -48.19 4.30
C LEU A 301 -28.92 -48.43 3.43
N GLN A 302 -29.67 -49.51 3.72
CA GLN A 302 -30.90 -49.81 3.00
C GLN A 302 -31.95 -48.72 3.25
N LEU A 303 -32.07 -48.24 4.50
CA LEU A 303 -32.94 -47.14 4.87
C LEU A 303 -32.58 -45.84 4.13
N VAL A 304 -31.29 -45.53 3.98
CA VAL A 304 -30.82 -44.36 3.19
C VAL A 304 -31.14 -44.52 1.71
N ARG A 305 -30.96 -45.71 1.13
CA ARG A 305 -31.32 -46.00 -0.28
C ARG A 305 -32.82 -45.90 -0.53
N ASP A 306 -33.64 -46.35 0.42
CA ASP A 306 -35.09 -46.29 0.31
C ASP A 306 -35.61 -44.87 0.55
N ALA A 307 -34.95 -44.08 1.40
CA ALA A 307 -35.21 -42.64 1.55
C ALA A 307 -34.84 -41.84 0.28
N LEU A 308 -33.70 -42.11 -0.34
CA LEU A 308 -33.30 -41.47 -1.60
C LEU A 308 -34.23 -41.87 -2.75
N ARG A 309 -34.68 -43.13 -2.83
CA ARG A 309 -35.71 -43.56 -3.78
C ARG A 309 -37.07 -42.89 -3.54
N SER A 310 -37.47 -42.73 -2.27
CA SER A 310 -38.69 -42.01 -1.91
C SER A 310 -38.61 -40.53 -2.27
N LEU A 311 -37.44 -39.90 -2.08
CA LEU A 311 -37.19 -38.52 -2.49
C LEU A 311 -37.24 -38.39 -4.01
N ARG A 312 -36.64 -39.33 -4.76
CA ARG A 312 -36.69 -39.38 -6.23
C ARG A 312 -38.13 -39.45 -6.76
N ASN A 313 -38.99 -40.22 -6.12
CA ASN A 313 -40.41 -40.34 -6.46
C ASN A 313 -41.24 -39.07 -6.15
N SER A 314 -40.70 -38.11 -5.38
CA SER A 314 -41.36 -36.83 -5.11
C SER A 314 -41.12 -35.76 -6.19
N PHE A 315 -40.19 -36.01 -7.12
CA PHE A 315 -39.86 -35.11 -8.22
C PHE A 315 -40.29 -35.66 -9.57
N SER A 316 -40.68 -34.78 -10.50
CA SER A 316 -41.03 -35.18 -11.87
C SER A 316 -39.82 -35.77 -12.61
N GLY A 317 -40.04 -36.64 -13.60
CA GLY A 317 -38.95 -37.35 -14.29
C GLY A 317 -37.94 -36.48 -15.07
N HIS A 318 -38.19 -35.17 -15.20
CA HIS A 318 -37.31 -34.19 -15.86
C HIS A 318 -36.85 -33.08 -14.90
N ASP A 319 -37.03 -33.25 -13.59
CA ASP A 319 -36.60 -32.27 -12.59
C ASP A 319 -35.07 -32.17 -12.54
N PRO A 320 -34.47 -30.96 -12.63
CA PRO A 320 -33.04 -30.79 -12.46
C PRO A 320 -32.50 -31.43 -11.18
N GLN A 321 -33.25 -31.47 -10.09
CA GLN A 321 -32.79 -31.95 -8.78
C GLN A 321 -32.41 -33.45 -8.76
N HIS A 322 -32.77 -34.25 -9.77
CA HIS A 322 -32.31 -35.63 -9.90
C HIS A 322 -30.78 -35.74 -9.95
N HIS A 323 -30.06 -34.80 -10.59
CA HIS A 323 -28.59 -34.83 -10.63
C HIS A 323 -27.96 -34.69 -9.23
N THR A 324 -28.63 -33.96 -8.33
CA THR A 324 -28.21 -33.79 -6.94
C THR A 324 -28.41 -35.10 -6.17
N ILE A 325 -29.53 -35.80 -6.39
CA ILE A 325 -29.82 -37.10 -5.79
C ILE A 325 -28.81 -38.15 -6.27
N ASP A 326 -28.53 -38.22 -7.58
CA ASP A 326 -27.53 -39.13 -8.15
C ASP A 326 -26.11 -38.85 -7.61
N SER A 327 -25.74 -37.57 -7.46
CA SER A 327 -24.45 -37.17 -6.87
C SER A 327 -24.32 -37.61 -5.39
N LEU A 328 -25.41 -37.56 -4.63
CA LEU A 328 -25.45 -38.03 -3.24
C LEU A 328 -25.39 -39.56 -3.17
N GLU A 329 -26.12 -40.29 -4.00
CA GLU A 329 -26.05 -41.75 -4.11
C GLU A 329 -24.62 -42.23 -4.45
N GLN A 330 -23.94 -41.53 -5.36
CA GLN A 330 -22.57 -41.84 -5.75
C GLN A 330 -21.56 -41.49 -4.63
N GLY A 331 -21.73 -40.34 -3.95
CA GLY A 331 -20.91 -39.96 -2.81
C GLY A 331 -21.00 -40.93 -1.63
N ILE A 332 -22.22 -41.39 -1.30
CA ILE A 332 -22.46 -42.39 -0.25
C ILE A 332 -21.85 -43.74 -0.65
N SER A 333 -21.98 -44.15 -1.90
CA SER A 333 -21.39 -45.40 -2.41
C SER A 333 -19.85 -45.40 -2.32
N SER A 334 -19.21 -44.29 -2.71
CA SER A 334 -17.76 -44.09 -2.58
C SER A 334 -17.28 -44.11 -1.11
N LEU A 335 -18.02 -43.44 -0.21
CA LEU A 335 -17.72 -43.43 1.21
C LEU A 335 -17.80 -44.84 1.82
N MET A 336 -18.80 -45.63 1.44
CA MET A 336 -18.96 -47.01 1.88
C MET A 336 -17.84 -47.92 1.35
N GLU A 337 -17.41 -47.75 0.11
CA GLU A 337 -16.30 -48.52 -0.46
C GLU A 337 -14.99 -48.25 0.29
N ARG A 338 -14.70 -46.97 0.57
CA ARG A 338 -13.55 -46.56 1.39
C ARG A 338 -13.60 -47.15 2.81
N LEU A 339 -14.79 -47.16 3.43
CA LEU A 339 -14.97 -47.70 4.78
C LEU A 339 -14.76 -49.23 4.80
N HIS A 340 -15.23 -49.97 3.79
CA HIS A 340 -14.95 -51.40 3.63
C HIS A 340 -13.45 -51.69 3.43
N ARG A 341 -12.75 -50.90 2.61
CA ARG A 341 -11.29 -51.01 2.40
C ARG A 341 -10.51 -50.77 3.71
N MET A 342 -10.94 -49.81 4.54
CA MET A 342 -10.35 -49.58 5.86
C MET A 342 -10.62 -50.73 6.85
N GLU A 343 -11.83 -51.28 6.86
CA GLU A 343 -12.20 -52.41 7.74
C GLU A 343 -11.44 -53.71 7.37
N THR A 344 -11.22 -53.98 6.07
CA THR A 344 -10.41 -55.13 5.64
C THR A 344 -8.92 -54.93 5.94
N GLN A 345 -8.36 -53.74 5.71
CA GLN A 345 -6.98 -53.41 6.07
C GLN A 345 -6.73 -53.57 7.59
N LYS A 346 -7.63 -53.05 8.43
CA LYS A 346 -7.58 -53.17 9.89
C LYS A 346 -7.64 -54.62 10.39
N ARG A 347 -8.29 -55.52 9.66
CA ARG A 347 -8.27 -56.98 9.93
C ARG A 347 -6.97 -57.64 9.49
N GLN A 348 -6.35 -57.17 8.41
CA GLN A 348 -5.07 -57.67 7.93
C GLN A 348 -3.90 -57.30 8.86
N GLU A 349 -3.84 -56.05 9.33
CA GLU A 349 -2.81 -55.57 10.29
C GLU A 349 -2.83 -56.36 11.61
N ARG A 350 -4.03 -56.70 12.11
CA ARG A 350 -4.21 -57.53 13.32
C ARG A 350 -3.67 -58.95 13.18
N ARG A 351 -3.45 -59.45 11.96
CA ARG A 351 -2.93 -60.80 11.70
C ARG A 351 -1.40 -60.86 11.62
N ILE A 352 -0.71 -59.72 11.58
CA ILE A 352 0.73 -59.62 11.31
C ILE A 352 1.54 -59.27 12.58
N ARG A 353 0.93 -58.66 13.60
CA ARG A 353 1.61 -58.30 14.87
C ARG A 353 1.76 -59.49 15.81
N GLY A 354 2.75 -60.34 15.54
CA GLY A 354 3.02 -61.57 16.30
C GLY A 354 4.49 -61.94 16.46
N LYS A 355 5.38 -60.99 16.79
CA LYS A 355 6.71 -61.16 17.42
C LYS A 355 7.38 -59.79 17.69
N SER A 356 8.06 -59.67 18.83
CA SER A 356 8.81 -58.50 19.34
C SER A 356 10.29 -58.54 18.84
N PRO A 357 11.23 -57.60 19.16
CA PRO A 357 11.17 -56.50 20.16
C PRO A 357 11.76 -55.12 19.73
N ALA A 358 11.83 -54.23 20.72
CA ALA A 358 12.10 -52.79 20.68
C ALA A 358 13.42 -52.29 20.05
N SER A 359 13.36 -51.08 19.49
CA SER A 359 14.44 -50.07 19.56
C SER A 359 13.85 -48.65 19.55
N ARG A 360 14.61 -47.66 20.05
CA ARG A 360 14.22 -46.25 20.20
C ARG A 360 14.27 -45.48 18.87
N ALA A 361 13.19 -44.76 18.55
CA ALA A 361 13.24 -43.47 17.83
C ALA A 361 11.91 -42.73 18.05
N THR A 362 11.96 -41.52 18.61
CA THR A 362 10.81 -40.61 18.71
C THR A 362 10.74 -39.77 17.43
N ASN A 363 9.67 -39.96 16.65
CA ASN A 363 9.43 -39.20 15.42
C ASN A 363 8.56 -37.96 15.68
N GLU A 364 8.81 -36.91 14.91
CA GLU A 364 8.00 -35.70 14.82
C GLU A 364 6.79 -35.86 13.88
N CYS A 365 5.90 -34.85 13.89
CA CYS A 365 4.92 -34.53 12.84
C CYS A 365 3.73 -35.53 12.68
N ARG A 366 2.45 -35.12 12.61
CA ARG A 366 1.86 -33.78 12.38
C ARG A 366 0.42 -33.71 12.95
N ASP A 367 -0.05 -32.51 13.26
CA ASP A 367 -1.46 -32.06 13.40
C ASP A 367 -2.44 -32.83 14.32
N SER A 368 -2.66 -32.27 15.51
CA SER A 368 -4.02 -31.89 15.97
C SER A 368 -3.91 -30.80 17.04
N TRP A 369 -4.77 -29.77 16.93
CA TRP A 369 -4.72 -28.55 17.76
C TRP A 369 -5.05 -28.80 19.24
N PRO A 370 -4.39 -28.10 20.20
CA PRO A 370 -4.83 -28.03 21.58
C PRO A 370 -5.89 -26.92 21.79
N PRO A 371 -6.82 -27.07 22.75
CA PRO A 371 -7.84 -26.07 23.04
C PRO A 371 -7.41 -25.03 24.10
N ASN A 372 -8.11 -23.88 24.08
CA ASN A 372 -8.22 -22.86 25.13
C ASN A 372 -7.00 -21.93 25.36
N SER A 373 -7.09 -20.71 24.80
CA SER A 373 -6.40 -19.53 25.33
C SER A 373 -7.41 -18.60 25.99
N LYS A 374 -7.20 -18.26 27.26
CA LYS A 374 -7.88 -17.14 27.91
C LYS A 374 -7.12 -15.86 27.56
N LEU A 375 -7.80 -14.92 26.92
CA LEU A 375 -7.34 -13.52 26.83
C LEU A 375 -7.16 -12.94 28.24
N PRO A 376 -6.17 -12.06 28.42
CA PRO A 376 -6.48 -10.74 28.95
C PRO A 376 -6.32 -9.67 27.86
N HIS A 377 -7.21 -8.70 27.91
CA HIS A 377 -7.20 -7.52 27.05
C HIS A 377 -6.15 -6.51 27.54
N SER A 378 -5.57 -5.77 26.59
CA SER A 378 -4.87 -4.47 26.67
C SER A 378 -4.42 -3.95 28.05
N HIS A 379 -3.14 -3.56 28.18
CA HIS A 379 -2.69 -2.21 28.59
C HIS A 379 -1.16 -2.09 28.58
N SER A 380 -0.68 -0.90 28.24
CA SER A 380 0.64 -0.26 28.44
C SER A 380 1.89 -1.07 28.84
N THR A 381 2.99 -0.81 28.10
CA THR A 381 4.43 -1.00 28.45
C THR A 381 4.92 -2.39 28.88
N PRO A 382 5.83 -3.03 28.12
CA PRO A 382 6.64 -4.13 28.63
C PRO A 382 7.92 -3.60 29.31
N VAL A 383 8.00 -3.72 30.63
CA VAL A 383 9.26 -3.67 31.36
C VAL A 383 10.16 -4.84 30.91
N MET A 384 11.45 -4.56 30.75
CA MET A 384 12.53 -5.49 30.43
C MET A 384 12.45 -6.83 31.20
N SER A 385 12.61 -7.98 30.52
CA SER A 385 13.36 -9.13 31.07
C SER A 385 13.80 -10.16 30.02
N THR A 386 15.13 -10.28 29.89
CA THR A 386 15.88 -11.56 29.80
C THR A 386 15.62 -12.55 28.67
N SER A 387 15.45 -12.07 27.44
CA SER A 387 16.34 -12.50 26.35
C SER A 387 16.46 -11.37 25.35
N ALA A 388 17.63 -10.73 25.29
CA ALA A 388 17.90 -9.66 24.35
C ALA A 388 17.98 -10.24 22.93
N CYS A 389 16.86 -10.31 22.23
CA CYS A 389 16.83 -10.71 20.83
C CYS A 389 16.20 -9.63 19.95
N THR A 390 16.87 -9.33 18.84
CA THR A 390 16.39 -8.40 17.83
C THR A 390 15.78 -9.18 16.68
N LYS A 391 14.53 -8.85 16.35
CA LYS A 391 13.81 -9.43 15.23
C LYS A 391 14.25 -8.75 13.93
N VAL A 392 14.70 -9.55 12.97
CA VAL A 392 15.24 -9.09 11.70
C VAL A 392 14.36 -9.59 10.57
N LEU A 393 14.01 -8.71 9.63
CA LEU A 393 13.31 -9.02 8.40
C LEU A 393 14.21 -8.63 7.23
N TYR A 394 14.55 -9.55 6.33
CA TYR A 394 15.42 -9.24 5.20
C TYR A 394 14.85 -9.69 3.85
N PHE A 395 15.03 -8.85 2.84
CA PHE A 395 14.67 -9.09 1.44
C PHE A 395 15.93 -9.44 0.64
N THR A 396 15.79 -10.25 -0.42
CA THR A 396 16.89 -10.67 -1.29
C THR A 396 16.37 -10.82 -2.71
N ASP A 397 17.15 -10.48 -3.73
CA ASP A 397 16.68 -10.45 -5.14
C ASP A 397 16.14 -11.79 -5.65
N ARG A 398 16.61 -12.90 -5.06
CA ARG A 398 16.14 -14.27 -5.38
C ARG A 398 14.73 -14.60 -4.86
N SER A 399 14.11 -13.76 -4.03
CA SER A 399 12.86 -14.09 -3.33
C SER A 399 12.00 -12.85 -3.03
N LEU A 400 10.79 -12.83 -3.60
CA LEU A 400 9.76 -11.82 -3.31
C LEU A 400 9.19 -11.92 -1.89
N THR A 401 9.35 -13.07 -1.22
CA THR A 401 8.97 -13.26 0.19
C THR A 401 10.14 -12.90 1.10
N PRO A 402 10.00 -11.98 2.07
CA PRO A 402 11.06 -11.66 3.01
C PRO A 402 11.29 -12.81 4.00
N PHE A 403 12.55 -12.96 4.38
CA PHE A 403 13.00 -13.91 5.39
C PHE A 403 13.04 -13.24 6.77
N MET A 404 12.93 -14.03 7.82
CA MET A 404 12.78 -13.54 9.19
C MET A 404 13.62 -14.35 10.16
N VAL A 405 14.60 -13.70 10.81
CA VAL A 405 15.52 -14.30 11.78
C VAL A 405 15.54 -13.49 13.08
N ASN A 406 16.03 -14.08 14.17
CA ASN A 406 16.17 -13.41 15.46
C ASN A 406 17.64 -13.48 15.89
N ILE A 407 18.29 -12.32 16.04
CA ILE A 407 19.68 -12.22 16.50
C ILE A 407 19.67 -12.08 18.02
N PRO A 408 20.43 -12.88 18.80
CA PRO A 408 20.45 -12.83 20.27
C PRO A 408 21.31 -11.66 20.82
N LYS A 409 21.06 -10.44 20.34
CA LYS A 409 21.61 -9.16 20.83
C LYS A 409 20.51 -8.09 20.90
N ARG A 410 20.70 -7.02 21.69
CA ARG A 410 19.75 -5.90 21.73
C ARG A 410 19.84 -5.06 20.45
N LEU A 411 18.73 -4.41 20.10
CA LEU A 411 18.74 -3.38 19.06
C LEU A 411 19.65 -2.23 19.53
N GLY A 412 20.62 -1.84 18.72
CA GLY A 412 21.73 -0.96 19.10
C GLY A 412 23.02 -1.68 19.55
N GLU A 413 23.00 -3.01 19.72
CA GLU A 413 24.20 -3.85 19.93
C GLU A 413 24.46 -4.81 18.75
N VAL A 414 23.50 -4.93 17.82
CA VAL A 414 23.61 -5.75 16.60
C VAL A 414 24.53 -5.05 15.60
N THR A 415 25.63 -5.71 15.26
CA THR A 415 26.59 -5.26 14.23
C THR A 415 26.30 -5.88 12.87
N LEU A 416 26.84 -5.32 11.79
CA LEU A 416 26.77 -5.93 10.45
C LEU A 416 27.28 -7.38 10.44
N LYS A 417 28.35 -7.68 11.19
CA LYS A 417 28.89 -9.02 11.36
C LYS A 417 27.89 -10.00 11.98
N ASP A 418 27.14 -9.57 12.99
CA ASP A 418 26.10 -10.42 13.61
C ASP A 418 24.99 -10.74 12.63
N PHE A 419 24.61 -9.77 11.78
CA PHE A 419 23.63 -9.97 10.72
C PHE A 419 24.15 -10.92 9.64
N LYS A 420 25.39 -10.74 9.16
CA LYS A 420 26.05 -11.65 8.21
C LYS A 420 26.06 -13.10 8.71
N VAL A 421 26.45 -13.32 9.96
CA VAL A 421 26.43 -14.64 10.61
C VAL A 421 25.01 -15.20 10.76
N ALA A 422 24.01 -14.35 11.00
CA ALA A 422 22.62 -14.79 11.18
C ALA A 422 21.88 -15.14 9.88
N ILE A 423 22.31 -14.62 8.73
CA ILE A 423 21.73 -14.96 7.42
C ILE A 423 22.48 -16.07 6.68
N ASP A 424 23.71 -16.39 7.11
CA ASP A 424 24.58 -17.46 6.58
C ASP A 424 24.63 -17.51 5.04
N ARG A 425 25.02 -16.38 4.43
CA ARG A 425 25.14 -16.22 2.97
C ARG A 425 26.58 -16.04 2.52
N GLU A 426 27.03 -16.96 1.67
CA GLU A 426 28.30 -16.85 0.94
C GLU A 426 28.19 -15.85 -0.22
N GLY A 427 29.27 -15.11 -0.51
CA GLY A 427 29.36 -14.16 -1.63
C GLY A 427 29.63 -12.71 -1.21
N ALA A 428 29.87 -11.84 -2.21
CA ALA A 428 29.89 -10.39 -2.02
C ALA A 428 28.45 -9.87 -2.14
N HIS A 429 27.98 -9.19 -1.10
CA HIS A 429 26.62 -8.64 -1.03
C HIS A 429 26.70 -7.23 -0.45
N ARG A 430 25.79 -6.35 -0.90
CA ARG A 430 25.57 -5.03 -0.31
C ARG A 430 24.40 -5.09 0.67
N TYR A 431 24.51 -4.32 1.75
CA TYR A 431 23.61 -4.42 2.90
C TYR A 431 22.96 -3.08 3.19
N HIS A 432 21.71 -2.91 2.75
CA HIS A 432 20.92 -1.72 3.02
C HIS A 432 19.93 -1.98 4.14
N PHE A 433 19.78 -1.04 5.07
CA PHE A 433 18.89 -1.15 6.22
C PHE A 433 17.89 0.00 6.25
N LYS A 434 16.68 -0.26 6.75
CA LYS A 434 15.67 0.78 6.92
C LYS A 434 16.00 1.59 8.16
N ALA A 435 16.38 2.86 7.97
CA ALA A 435 16.71 3.78 9.03
C ALA A 435 15.70 4.94 9.10
N LEU A 436 15.68 5.63 10.24
CA LEU A 436 15.00 6.91 10.42
C LEU A 436 16.08 7.99 10.52
N ASP A 437 16.30 8.69 9.43
CA ASP A 437 17.17 9.85 9.37
C ASP A 437 16.44 11.09 9.95
N PRO A 438 17.10 11.94 10.77
CA PRO A 438 16.48 13.13 11.35
C PRO A 438 16.07 14.22 10.36
N GLU A 439 16.72 14.31 9.20
CA GLU A 439 16.50 15.35 8.18
C GLU A 439 15.60 14.83 7.04
N PHE A 440 15.85 13.61 6.58
CA PHE A 440 15.20 13.00 5.41
C PHE A 440 14.11 11.97 5.75
N GLY A 441 13.91 11.64 7.03
CA GLY A 441 12.87 10.72 7.48
C GLY A 441 13.19 9.25 7.16
N THR A 442 12.34 8.56 6.39
CA THR A 442 12.53 7.11 6.17
C THR A 442 13.51 6.85 5.03
N VAL A 443 14.71 6.34 5.34
CA VAL A 443 15.77 6.10 4.35
C VAL A 443 16.21 4.63 4.27
N LYS A 444 16.93 4.30 3.20
CA LYS A 444 17.73 3.08 3.08
C LYS A 444 19.20 3.43 3.29
N GLU A 445 19.74 3.09 4.45
CA GLU A 445 21.14 3.33 4.82
C GLU A 445 22.00 2.13 4.44
N GLU A 446 23.13 2.33 3.75
CA GLU A 446 24.09 1.27 3.44
C GLU A 446 25.15 1.17 4.54
N VAL A 447 25.41 -0.04 5.04
CA VAL A 447 26.39 -0.27 6.11
C VAL A 447 27.53 -1.14 5.59
N PHE A 448 28.77 -0.65 5.71
CA PHE A 448 29.94 -1.22 5.06
C PHE A 448 30.83 -2.04 6.00
N HIS A 449 31.10 -1.57 7.23
CA HIS A 449 32.06 -2.23 8.12
C HIS A 449 31.38 -3.26 9.01
N ASP A 450 32.07 -4.37 9.25
CA ASP A 450 31.55 -5.49 10.05
C ASP A 450 31.20 -5.11 11.50
N ASP A 451 31.93 -4.14 12.07
CA ASP A 451 31.74 -3.69 13.45
C ASP A 451 30.74 -2.51 13.58
N ASP A 452 30.21 -1.98 12.47
CA ASP A 452 29.20 -0.93 12.48
C ASP A 452 27.86 -1.44 13.03
N ILE A 453 27.17 -0.61 13.83
CA ILE A 453 25.88 -0.93 14.45
C ILE A 453 24.77 -0.75 13.41
N ILE A 454 23.92 -1.76 13.23
CA ILE A 454 22.81 -1.70 12.28
C ILE A 454 21.68 -0.79 12.82
N PRO A 455 21.15 0.14 12.00
CA PRO A 455 20.03 1.00 12.38
C PRO A 455 18.73 0.21 12.60
N GLY A 456 17.92 0.68 13.54
CA GLY A 456 16.67 0.05 13.95
C GLY A 456 15.42 0.75 13.43
N TRP A 457 14.42 -0.04 13.03
CA TRP A 457 13.09 0.44 12.65
C TRP A 457 12.00 -0.21 13.51
N GLU A 458 11.24 0.60 14.27
CA GLU A 458 10.11 0.14 15.12
C GLU A 458 10.45 -1.05 16.04
N GLY A 459 11.63 -1.06 16.66
CA GLY A 459 12.08 -2.14 17.55
C GLY A 459 12.51 -3.42 16.81
N LYS A 460 12.75 -3.34 15.50
CA LYS A 460 13.19 -4.43 14.61
C LYS A 460 14.33 -3.95 13.72
N ILE A 461 14.90 -4.85 12.93
CA ILE A 461 15.76 -4.52 11.79
C ILE A 461 15.01 -4.91 10.51
N VAL A 462 15.02 -4.04 9.50
CA VAL A 462 14.53 -4.34 8.15
C VAL A 462 15.68 -4.10 7.17
N ALA A 463 16.01 -5.11 6.37
CA ALA A 463 17.20 -5.10 5.51
C ALA A 463 16.89 -5.52 4.06
N TRP A 464 17.70 -5.05 3.12
CA TRP A 464 17.77 -5.53 1.74
C TRP A 464 19.20 -6.01 1.51
N VAL A 465 19.33 -7.25 1.05
CA VAL A 465 20.61 -7.89 0.74
C VAL A 465 20.67 -8.08 -0.77
N GLU A 466 21.43 -7.21 -1.42
CA GLU A 466 21.62 -7.18 -2.88
C GLU A 466 22.91 -7.92 -3.22
N GLU A 467 22.88 -8.78 -4.25
CA GLU A 467 24.09 -9.44 -4.73
C GLU A 467 24.96 -8.47 -5.51
N ASP A 468 26.23 -8.32 -5.09
CA ASP A 468 27.16 -7.41 -5.74
C ASP A 468 27.70 -8.06 -7.02
N HIS A 469 26.92 -7.94 -8.10
CA HIS A 469 27.33 -8.28 -9.45
C HIS A 469 28.36 -7.26 -9.94
N GLY A 470 29.61 -7.43 -9.50
CA GLY A 470 30.72 -6.60 -9.93
C GLY A 470 30.76 -6.48 -11.46
N GLU A 471 30.50 -5.27 -11.96
CA GLU A 471 30.55 -4.95 -13.38
C GLU A 471 31.99 -5.19 -13.89
N ASN A 472 32.14 -6.06 -14.88
CA ASN A 472 33.42 -6.50 -15.43
C ASN A 472 33.31 -6.80 -16.93
#